data_AF-A0A9W9ZWX3-F1
#
_entry.id   AF-A0A9W9ZWX3-F1
#
_cell.length_a   1.000
_cell.length_b   1.000
_cell.length_c   1.000
_cell.angle_alpha   90.00
_cell.angle_beta   90.00
_cell.angle_gamma   90.00
#
_symmetry.space_group_name_H-M   'P 1'
#
loop_
_entity.id
_entity.type
_entity.pdbx_description
1 polymer ?
#
loop_
_entity_poly.entity_id
_entity_poly.type
_entity_poly.pdbx_seq_one_letter_code
_entity_poly.pdbx_strand_id
1 'polypeptide(L)'
;MIPPIEPYIKDLKFRFNATGMVQYSLNFQSSNETIMRHPTTTIRPNGLVPRKTKAFRVKFPCTGKVTGRALLTINISFVDVAGSEIWGPLSLTLKRQCVADKEGWIKHGNSSEVSPLPPPQICNKRCSKRHVMRRFCLSDFVIKARMESEIMRNGLPRLRVRIVRMYKQGKVSINSRSQLLDKRGQEITCSCSNLKANRVYLILGKEDKRRRVLYLDNFSTALEWSKNGRSYVRAYKKKASCPERRSR
;
A
#
# COMPACT_ATOMS: atom_id res chain seq x y z
N MET A 1 3.11 1.88 -38.34
CA MET A 1 1.97 1.53 -37.46
C MET A 1 2.41 0.41 -36.52
N ILE A 2 2.14 0.52 -35.22
CA ILE A 2 2.43 -0.58 -34.26
C ILE A 2 1.36 -1.67 -34.50
N PRO A 3 1.74 -2.94 -34.74
CA PRO A 3 0.78 -4.02 -34.99
C PRO A 3 -0.15 -4.25 -33.79
N PRO A 4 -1.40 -4.70 -34.02
CA PRO A 4 -2.36 -4.95 -32.96
C PRO A 4 -1.84 -5.97 -31.94
N ILE A 5 -2.12 -5.75 -30.65
CA ILE A 5 -1.70 -6.65 -29.57
C ILE A 5 -2.47 -7.97 -29.71
N GLU A 6 -1.74 -9.07 -29.80
CA GLU A 6 -2.32 -10.40 -29.95
C GLU A 6 -3.24 -10.78 -28.78
N PRO A 7 -4.33 -11.56 -29.03
CA PRO A 7 -5.35 -11.88 -28.02
C PRO A 7 -4.81 -12.53 -26.73
N TYR A 8 -3.66 -13.19 -26.77
CA TYR A 8 -3.05 -13.79 -25.58
C TYR A 8 -2.26 -12.81 -24.70
N ILE A 9 -1.88 -11.64 -25.22
CA ILE A 9 -1.10 -10.65 -24.46
C ILE A 9 -2.05 -9.87 -23.54
N LYS A 10 -2.04 -10.22 -22.25
CA LYS A 10 -2.93 -9.62 -21.24
C LYS A 10 -2.38 -8.36 -20.59
N ASP A 11 -1.08 -8.12 -20.71
CA ASP A 11 -0.40 -6.97 -20.15
C ASP A 11 0.87 -6.59 -20.93
N LEU A 12 1.24 -5.31 -20.86
CA LEU A 12 2.54 -4.81 -21.31
C LEU A 12 3.41 -4.41 -20.12
N LYS A 13 4.69 -4.77 -20.20
CA LYS A 13 5.69 -4.45 -19.19
C LYS A 13 6.49 -3.22 -19.62
N PHE A 14 6.32 -2.14 -18.88
CA PHE A 14 7.10 -0.91 -19.03
C PHE A 14 8.24 -0.88 -18.02
N ARG A 15 9.32 -0.19 -18.37
CA ARG A 15 10.46 0.07 -17.49
C ARG A 15 10.85 1.53 -17.62
N PHE A 16 11.06 2.20 -16.49
CA PHE A 16 11.60 3.56 -16.47
C PHE A 16 12.61 3.76 -15.34
N ASN A 17 13.46 4.76 -15.49
CA ASN A 17 14.34 5.31 -14.47
C ASN A 17 14.60 6.78 -14.75
N ALA A 18 14.98 7.54 -13.72
CA ALA A 18 15.42 8.92 -13.86
C ALA A 18 16.56 9.22 -12.87
N THR A 19 17.50 10.07 -13.27
CA THR A 19 18.58 10.56 -12.41
C THR A 19 18.09 11.63 -11.44
N GLY A 20 17.22 12.53 -11.92
CA GLY A 20 16.61 13.63 -11.16
C GLY A 20 15.31 13.28 -10.44
N MET A 21 14.69 14.29 -9.83
CA MET A 21 13.32 14.18 -9.28
C MET A 21 12.32 14.46 -10.40
N VAL A 22 11.87 13.38 -11.05
CA VAL A 22 10.88 13.43 -12.13
C VAL A 22 9.57 12.85 -11.62
N GLN A 23 8.49 13.60 -11.78
CA GLN A 23 7.13 13.11 -11.57
C GLN A 23 6.60 12.53 -12.88
N TYR A 24 5.84 11.45 -12.79
CA TYR A 24 5.11 10.88 -13.91
C TYR A 24 3.61 10.93 -13.66
N SER A 25 2.83 11.02 -14.73
CA SER A 25 1.38 10.84 -14.74
C SER A 25 0.99 9.84 -15.84
N LEU A 26 0.09 8.91 -15.52
CA LEU A 26 -0.42 7.88 -16.40
C LEU A 26 -1.91 8.10 -16.60
N ASN A 27 -2.36 8.13 -17.84
CA ASN A 27 -3.78 8.16 -18.19
C ASN A 27 -4.07 7.02 -19.18
N PHE A 28 -5.10 6.24 -18.88
CA PHE A 28 -5.45 5.05 -19.66
C PHE A 28 -6.92 5.12 -20.06
N GLN A 29 -7.19 4.90 -21.35
CA GLN A 29 -8.55 4.92 -21.87
C GLN A 29 -8.82 3.71 -22.74
N SER A 30 -10.07 3.30 -22.82
CA SER A 30 -10.57 2.32 -23.78
C SER A 30 -11.66 2.99 -24.59
N SER A 31 -11.70 2.70 -25.89
CA SER A 31 -12.74 3.23 -26.78
C SER A 31 -14.11 2.58 -26.56
N ASN A 32 -14.18 1.41 -25.90
CA ASN A 32 -15.43 0.71 -25.68
C ASN A 32 -15.39 -0.18 -24.42
N GLU A 33 -15.96 0.33 -23.33
CA GLU A 33 -16.00 -0.33 -22.02
C GLU A 33 -16.91 -1.55 -21.95
N THR A 34 -17.80 -1.75 -22.91
CA THR A 34 -18.63 -2.96 -23.00
C THR A 34 -17.81 -4.18 -23.42
N ILE A 35 -16.77 -3.96 -24.22
CA ILE A 35 -15.84 -5.00 -24.72
C ILE A 35 -14.65 -5.15 -23.76
N MET A 36 -14.06 -4.03 -23.33
CA MET A 36 -12.87 -4.02 -22.49
C MET A 36 -12.89 -2.81 -21.54
N ARG A 37 -12.73 -3.03 -20.23
CA ARG A 37 -12.61 -1.93 -19.27
C ARG A 37 -11.32 -1.15 -19.51
N HIS A 38 -11.24 0.06 -18.94
CA HIS A 38 -10.00 0.84 -18.96
C HIS A 38 -8.78 0.02 -18.49
N PRO A 39 -7.61 0.20 -19.14
CA PRO A 39 -6.39 -0.47 -18.71
C PRO A 39 -6.04 -0.16 -17.25
N THR A 40 -5.43 -1.12 -16.58
CA THR A 40 -5.03 -0.98 -15.16
C THR A 40 -3.54 -1.16 -15.01
N THR A 41 -2.91 -0.47 -14.07
CA THR A 41 -1.46 -0.52 -13.87
C THR A 41 -1.09 -1.09 -12.50
N THR A 42 0.10 -1.68 -12.37
CA THR A 42 0.63 -2.16 -11.09
C THR A 42 1.24 -1.06 -10.22
N ILE A 43 1.36 0.15 -10.74
CA ILE A 43 1.82 1.36 -10.02
C ILE A 43 0.68 2.40 -9.99
N ARG A 44 0.85 3.53 -9.30
CA ARG A 44 -0.17 4.59 -9.29
C ARG A 44 -0.17 5.30 -10.63
N PRO A 45 -1.27 5.97 -11.02
CA PRO A 45 -1.29 6.87 -12.16
C PRO A 45 -0.27 8.00 -11.99
N ASN A 46 -0.13 8.56 -10.79
CA ASN A 46 0.81 9.64 -10.51
C ASN A 46 1.89 9.19 -9.52
N GLY A 47 3.13 9.62 -9.71
CA GLY A 47 4.21 9.35 -8.76
C GLY A 47 5.57 9.89 -9.19
N LEU A 48 6.62 9.47 -8.49
CA LEU A 48 8.01 9.80 -8.85
C LEU A 48 8.66 8.65 -9.61
N VAL A 49 9.39 8.98 -10.68
CA VAL A 49 10.19 8.03 -11.44
C VAL A 49 11.34 7.54 -10.54
N PRO A 50 11.54 6.22 -10.39
CA PRO A 50 12.55 5.69 -9.51
C PRO A 50 13.97 5.90 -10.06
N ARG A 51 14.93 6.13 -9.16
CA ARG A 51 16.35 6.25 -9.53
C ARG A 51 16.97 4.97 -10.09
N LYS A 52 16.45 3.82 -9.70
CA LYS A 52 16.81 2.52 -10.26
C LYS A 52 15.70 2.04 -11.16
N THR A 53 16.04 1.46 -12.30
CA THR A 53 15.07 0.91 -13.25
C THR A 53 14.12 -0.04 -12.55
N LYS A 54 12.83 0.32 -12.57
CA LYS A 54 11.76 -0.56 -12.08
C LYS A 54 10.78 -0.82 -13.21
N ALA A 55 10.28 -2.05 -13.22
CA ALA A 55 9.24 -2.45 -14.14
C ALA A 55 7.85 -2.26 -13.51
N PHE A 56 6.89 -1.88 -14.34
CA PHE A 56 5.47 -1.95 -14.02
C PHE A 56 4.71 -2.58 -15.19
N ARG A 57 3.51 -3.09 -14.93
CA ARG A 57 2.68 -3.74 -15.93
C ARG A 57 1.39 -2.95 -16.12
N VAL A 58 0.98 -2.78 -17.37
CA VAL A 58 -0.34 -2.25 -17.76
C VAL A 58 -1.15 -3.41 -18.31
N LYS A 59 -2.25 -3.75 -17.65
CA LYS A 59 -3.16 -4.86 -17.98
C LYS A 59 -4.34 -4.38 -18.83
N PHE A 60 -4.83 -5.24 -19.71
CA PHE A 60 -5.94 -4.97 -20.64
C PHE A 60 -7.16 -5.86 -20.32
N PRO A 61 -8.04 -5.46 -19.38
CA PRO A 61 -9.11 -6.31 -18.88
C PRO A 61 -10.32 -6.38 -19.83
N CYS A 62 -10.43 -7.47 -20.59
CA CYS A 62 -11.67 -7.80 -21.32
C CYS A 62 -12.84 -8.04 -20.36
N THR A 63 -14.06 -7.67 -20.76
CA THR A 63 -15.25 -7.87 -19.92
C THR A 63 -15.74 -9.31 -19.89
N GLY A 64 -15.40 -10.11 -20.90
CA GLY A 64 -15.92 -11.47 -21.09
C GLY A 64 -17.37 -11.52 -21.58
N LYS A 65 -18.04 -10.36 -21.71
CA LYS A 65 -19.46 -10.28 -22.10
C LYS A 65 -19.68 -10.22 -23.60
N VAL A 66 -18.78 -9.55 -24.32
CA VAL A 66 -18.92 -9.24 -25.74
C VAL A 66 -17.63 -9.59 -26.46
N THR A 67 -17.74 -10.37 -27.54
CA THR A 67 -16.63 -10.60 -28.48
C THR A 67 -16.46 -9.36 -29.34
N GLY A 68 -15.26 -8.78 -29.39
CA GLY A 68 -15.05 -7.56 -30.16
C GLY A 68 -13.65 -7.01 -30.05
N ARG A 69 -13.45 -5.84 -30.68
CA ARG A 69 -12.18 -5.11 -30.70
C ARG A 69 -12.35 -3.79 -29.95
N ALA A 70 -11.40 -3.47 -29.08
CA ALA A 70 -11.33 -2.18 -28.41
C ALA A 70 -9.97 -1.53 -28.71
N LEU A 71 -9.99 -0.22 -28.98
CA LEU A 71 -8.78 0.58 -28.95
C LEU A 71 -8.51 0.98 -27.50
N LEU A 72 -7.24 1.03 -27.14
CA LEU A 72 -6.80 1.51 -25.83
C LEU A 72 -5.67 2.50 -25.99
N THR A 73 -5.75 3.57 -25.21
CA THR A 73 -4.77 4.65 -25.22
C THR A 73 -4.02 4.62 -23.89
N ILE A 74 -2.69 4.62 -23.95
CA ILE A 74 -1.79 4.73 -22.81
C ILE A 74 -1.04 6.05 -22.97
N ASN A 75 -1.33 7.01 -22.10
CA ASN A 75 -0.63 8.28 -22.05
C ASN A 75 0.25 8.31 -20.80
N ILE A 76 1.54 8.63 -20.98
CA ILE A 76 2.50 8.75 -19.89
C ILE A 76 3.22 10.09 -20.01
N SER A 77 2.96 11.04 -19.12
CA SER A 77 3.67 12.34 -19.09
C SER A 77 4.71 12.39 -17.98
N PHE A 78 5.72 13.23 -18.16
CA PHE A 78 6.82 13.43 -17.22
C PHE A 78 7.07 14.92 -16.97
N VAL A 79 7.04 15.33 -15.70
CA VAL A 79 7.30 16.71 -15.28
C VAL A 79 8.43 16.74 -14.24
N ASP A 80 9.20 17.81 -14.21
CA ASP A 80 10.20 18.03 -13.16
C ASP A 80 9.56 18.59 -11.89
N VAL A 81 10.39 18.80 -10.86
CA VAL A 81 9.97 19.41 -9.59
C VAL A 81 9.59 20.90 -9.69
N ALA A 82 9.97 21.58 -10.77
CA ALA A 82 9.55 22.95 -11.08
C ALA A 82 8.23 22.99 -11.87
N GLY A 83 7.69 21.83 -12.25
CA GLY A 83 6.47 21.70 -13.04
C GLY A 83 6.70 21.81 -14.55
N SER A 84 7.95 21.93 -14.99
CA SER A 84 8.30 21.97 -16.42
C SER A 84 8.18 20.57 -17.01
N GLU A 85 7.53 20.48 -18.18
CA GLU A 85 7.43 19.23 -18.91
C GLU A 85 8.82 18.86 -19.47
N ILE A 86 9.37 17.74 -19.03
CA ILE A 86 10.75 17.32 -19.40
C ILE A 86 10.73 16.66 -20.77
N TRP A 87 9.72 15.82 -20.98
CA TRP A 87 9.51 15.06 -22.20
C TRP A 87 8.01 14.83 -22.36
N GLY A 88 7.50 15.14 -23.57
CA GLY A 88 6.08 15.10 -23.89
C GLY A 88 5.47 13.71 -23.68
N PRO A 89 4.14 13.64 -23.56
CA PRO A 89 3.48 12.42 -23.15
C PRO A 89 3.76 11.30 -24.15
N LEU A 90 4.33 10.19 -23.69
CA LEU A 90 4.35 8.96 -24.45
C LEU A 90 2.89 8.50 -24.60
N SER A 91 2.34 8.72 -25.79
CA SER A 91 0.99 8.29 -26.16
C SER A 91 1.08 7.05 -27.04
N LEU A 92 0.57 5.93 -26.54
CA LEU A 92 0.51 4.66 -27.26
C LEU A 92 -0.96 4.29 -27.46
N THR A 93 -1.37 4.19 -28.72
CA THR A 93 -2.68 3.65 -29.08
C THR A 93 -2.50 2.22 -29.56
N LEU A 94 -3.16 1.30 -28.88
CA LEU A 94 -3.03 -0.14 -29.09
C LEU A 94 -4.42 -0.74 -29.34
N LYS A 95 -4.47 -1.78 -30.18
CA LYS A 95 -5.71 -2.48 -30.50
C LYS A 95 -5.73 -3.82 -29.78
N ARG A 96 -6.83 -4.10 -29.08
CA ARG A 96 -7.05 -5.32 -28.30
C ARG A 96 -8.26 -6.09 -28.82
N GLN A 97 -8.10 -7.39 -29.02
CA GLN A 97 -9.19 -8.32 -29.29
C GLN A 97 -9.64 -8.97 -27.98
N CYS A 98 -10.96 -8.95 -27.73
CA CYS A 98 -11.63 -9.65 -26.64
C CYS A 98 -12.61 -10.68 -27.20
N VAL A 99 -12.85 -11.73 -26.42
CA VAL A 99 -13.76 -12.83 -26.77
C VAL A 99 -14.74 -12.99 -25.60
N ALA A 100 -16.02 -13.20 -25.91
CA ALA A 100 -17.05 -13.51 -24.93
C ALA A 100 -16.88 -14.95 -24.42
N ASP A 101 -17.17 -15.15 -23.15
CA ASP A 101 -17.19 -16.48 -22.55
C ASP A 101 -18.37 -17.28 -23.15
N LYS A 102 -18.12 -18.47 -23.72
CA LYS A 102 -19.19 -19.35 -24.26
C LYS A 102 -19.89 -20.07 -23.08
N GLU A 103 -21.22 -19.97 -23.01
CA GLU A 103 -22.09 -20.22 -21.84
C GLU A 103 -22.13 -21.65 -21.26
N GLY A 104 -22.40 -21.75 -19.93
CA GLY A 104 -23.14 -22.89 -19.32
C GLY A 104 -22.87 -23.24 -17.84
N TRP A 105 -23.84 -22.91 -16.94
CA TRP A 105 -24.16 -23.51 -15.60
C TRP A 105 -23.21 -23.16 -14.41
N ILE A 106 -23.59 -22.77 -13.17
CA ILE A 106 -24.82 -22.71 -12.34
C ILE A 106 -24.73 -21.47 -11.40
N LYS A 107 -25.88 -20.87 -11.07
CA LYS A 107 -26.05 -19.76 -10.14
C LYS A 107 -25.51 -20.05 -8.73
N HIS A 108 -24.80 -19.08 -8.15
CA HIS A 108 -25.18 -18.55 -6.84
C HIS A 108 -25.08 -17.04 -6.88
N GLY A 109 -26.25 -16.39 -7.00
CA GLY A 109 -26.38 -15.01 -6.60
C GLY A 109 -26.20 -14.93 -5.09
N ASN A 110 -25.29 -14.08 -4.66
CA ASN A 110 -25.68 -12.99 -3.80
C ASN A 110 -25.17 -11.70 -4.43
N SER A 111 -26.13 -10.86 -4.79
CA SER A 111 -25.96 -9.47 -5.15
C SER A 111 -25.15 -8.76 -4.08
N SER A 112 -23.94 -8.36 -4.44
CA SER A 112 -23.28 -7.23 -3.79
C SER A 112 -23.02 -6.24 -4.91
N GLU A 113 -23.84 -5.18 -4.94
CA GLU A 113 -23.44 -3.90 -5.54
C GLU A 113 -21.98 -3.65 -5.17
N VAL A 114 -21.09 -3.74 -6.16
CA VAL A 114 -19.69 -3.40 -5.96
C VAL A 114 -19.65 -1.88 -5.94
N SER A 115 -19.77 -1.33 -4.73
CA SER A 115 -19.40 0.05 -4.45
C SER A 115 -18.04 0.36 -5.08
N PRO A 116 -17.80 1.60 -5.56
CA PRO A 116 -16.55 1.95 -6.21
C PRO A 116 -15.36 1.51 -5.36
N LEU A 117 -14.51 0.64 -5.91
CA LEU A 117 -13.30 0.19 -5.24
C LEU A 117 -12.49 1.44 -4.84
N PRO A 118 -12.18 1.63 -3.54
CA PRO A 118 -11.40 2.78 -3.12
C PRO A 118 -10.01 2.74 -3.79
N PRO A 119 -9.40 3.92 -4.02
CA PRO A 119 -8.18 4.06 -4.81
C PRO A 119 -7.04 3.15 -4.30
N PRO A 120 -6.22 2.57 -5.19
CA PRO A 120 -5.18 1.63 -4.81
C PRO A 120 -4.12 2.29 -3.89
N GLN A 121 -4.08 1.80 -2.65
CA GLN A 121 -3.15 2.19 -1.60
C GLN A 121 -1.74 1.64 -1.90
N ILE A 122 -0.90 2.35 -2.68
CA ILE A 122 0.55 2.04 -2.69
C ILE A 122 1.08 2.20 -1.29
N CYS A 123 1.66 1.10 -0.81
CA CYS A 123 2.38 1.04 0.44
C CYS A 123 3.79 1.61 0.30
N ASN A 124 4.05 2.78 0.88
CA ASN A 124 5.39 3.36 0.94
C ASN A 124 6.16 2.94 2.20
N LYS A 125 5.59 2.01 2.98
CA LYS A 125 6.19 1.53 4.22
C LYS A 125 7.49 0.77 3.98
N ARG A 126 8.58 1.27 4.55
CA ARG A 126 9.88 0.59 4.54
C ARG A 126 10.00 -0.31 5.75
N CYS A 127 10.22 -1.61 5.54
CA CYS A 127 10.36 -2.59 6.61
C CYS A 127 11.65 -3.40 6.58
N SER A 128 12.72 -2.83 6.01
CA SER A 128 14.05 -3.42 6.15
C SER A 128 14.46 -3.47 7.62
N LYS A 129 15.31 -4.43 7.99
CA LYS A 129 15.78 -4.59 9.38
C LYS A 129 16.36 -3.32 9.96
N ARG A 130 17.15 -2.59 9.18
CA ARG A 130 17.70 -1.28 9.56
C ARG A 130 16.60 -0.25 9.84
N HIS A 131 15.56 -0.18 9.00
CA HIS A 131 14.47 0.78 9.18
C HIS A 131 13.61 0.46 10.41
N VAL A 132 13.23 -0.81 10.58
CA VAL A 132 12.45 -1.27 11.75
C VAL A 132 13.20 -0.98 13.04
N MET A 133 14.51 -1.25 13.08
CA MET A 133 15.33 -0.95 14.27
C MET A 133 15.42 0.55 14.56
N ARG A 134 15.60 1.38 13.54
CA ARG A 134 15.56 2.84 13.70
C ARG A 134 14.20 3.29 14.26
N ARG A 135 13.09 2.72 13.77
CA ARG A 135 11.75 3.03 14.27
C ARG A 135 11.53 2.55 15.70
N PHE A 136 12.05 1.37 16.06
CA PHE A 136 11.97 0.86 17.43
C PHE A 136 12.56 1.88 18.42
N CYS A 137 13.73 2.42 18.08
CA CYS A 137 14.40 3.43 18.89
C CYS A 137 13.63 4.74 18.98
N LEU A 138 13.07 5.20 17.86
CA LEU A 138 12.33 6.46 17.79
C LEU A 138 10.92 6.36 18.36
N SER A 139 10.31 5.18 18.46
CA SER A 139 8.97 5.00 19.02
C SER A 139 8.94 5.29 20.51
N ASP A 140 7.82 5.81 20.99
CA ASP A 140 7.68 6.16 22.42
C ASP A 140 7.36 4.91 23.23
N PHE A 141 6.55 4.01 22.66
CA PHE A 141 6.29 2.69 23.21
C PHE A 141 6.50 1.58 22.19
N VAL A 142 6.83 0.38 22.68
CA VAL A 142 6.91 -0.84 21.89
C VAL A 142 6.28 -1.99 22.66
N ILE A 143 5.27 -2.62 22.05
CA ILE A 143 4.46 -3.67 22.67
C ILE A 143 4.32 -4.87 21.74
N LYS A 144 4.24 -6.06 22.31
CA LYS A 144 3.62 -7.23 21.67
C LYS A 144 2.18 -7.28 22.13
N ALA A 145 1.25 -7.17 21.20
CA ALA A 145 -0.18 -7.14 21.51
C ALA A 145 -0.98 -8.03 20.55
N ARG A 146 -2.09 -8.58 21.05
CA ARG A 146 -3.09 -9.27 20.25
C ARG A 146 -4.12 -8.25 19.80
N MET A 147 -4.40 -8.21 18.50
CA MET A 147 -5.43 -7.36 17.93
C MET A 147 -6.81 -7.95 18.25
N GLU A 148 -7.70 -7.17 18.86
CA GLU A 148 -9.07 -7.61 19.16
C GLU A 148 -10.05 -7.08 18.12
N SER A 149 -10.23 -5.76 18.05
CA SER A 149 -11.18 -5.12 17.12
C SER A 149 -10.76 -3.68 16.77
N GLU A 150 -11.25 -3.20 15.62
CA GLU A 150 -11.20 -1.78 15.24
C GLU A 150 -12.56 -1.16 15.54
N ILE A 151 -12.56 -0.05 16.29
CA ILE A 151 -13.75 0.64 16.81
C ILE A 151 -13.76 2.03 16.20
N MET A 152 -14.88 2.45 15.62
CA MET A 152 -15.07 3.83 15.18
C MET A 152 -15.63 4.66 16.33
N ARG A 153 -14.95 5.74 16.72
CA ARG A 153 -15.44 6.69 17.73
C ARG A 153 -15.22 8.12 17.24
N ASN A 154 -16.29 8.90 17.13
CA ASN A 154 -16.26 10.27 16.63
C ASN A 154 -15.60 10.38 15.24
N GLY A 155 -15.87 9.42 14.35
CA GLY A 155 -15.27 9.37 13.01
C GLY A 155 -13.80 8.94 12.98
N LEU A 156 -13.14 8.73 14.13
CA LEU A 156 -11.76 8.30 14.22
C LEU A 156 -11.65 6.80 14.55
N PRO A 157 -10.88 6.03 13.77
CA PRO A 157 -10.68 4.62 14.07
C PRO A 157 -9.76 4.45 15.28
N ARG A 158 -10.13 3.55 16.19
CA ARG A 158 -9.37 3.14 17.36
C ARG A 158 -9.19 1.63 17.37
N LEU A 159 -7.99 1.18 17.68
CA LEU A 159 -7.64 -0.23 17.74
C LEU A 159 -7.70 -0.69 19.20
N ARG A 160 -8.56 -1.67 19.49
CA ARG A 160 -8.55 -2.37 20.78
C ARG A 160 -7.58 -3.54 20.72
N VAL A 161 -6.64 -3.54 21.66
CA VAL A 161 -5.58 -4.55 21.72
C VAL A 161 -5.37 -5.05 23.15
N ARG A 162 -5.05 -6.33 23.27
CA ARG A 162 -4.62 -6.94 24.54
C ARG A 162 -3.11 -7.04 24.58
N ILE A 163 -2.49 -6.47 25.60
CA ILE A 163 -1.03 -6.46 25.73
C ILE A 163 -0.56 -7.84 26.17
N VAL A 164 0.32 -8.45 25.37
CA VAL A 164 0.96 -9.73 25.70
C VAL A 164 2.28 -9.49 26.41
N ARG A 165 3.05 -8.49 25.95
CA ARG A 165 4.33 -8.11 26.55
C ARG A 165 4.69 -6.68 26.19
N MET A 166 5.31 -5.96 27.12
CA MET A 166 5.88 -4.64 26.84
C MET A 166 7.40 -4.74 26.66
N TYR A 167 7.94 -4.00 25.68
CA TYR A 167 9.38 -3.91 25.39
C TYR A 167 9.95 -2.52 25.61
N LYS A 168 9.14 -1.49 25.40
CA LYS A 168 9.47 -0.10 25.71
C LYS A 168 8.21 0.59 26.22
N GLN A 169 8.31 1.22 27.38
CA GLN A 169 7.22 1.97 27.99
C GLN A 169 7.42 3.47 27.77
N GLY A 170 6.34 4.16 27.38
CA GLY A 170 6.29 5.62 27.33
C GLY A 170 5.87 6.22 28.67
N LYS A 171 5.52 7.51 28.67
CA LYS A 171 4.98 8.21 29.86
C LYS A 171 3.47 8.00 30.02
N VAL A 172 2.75 7.72 28.94
CA VAL A 172 1.31 7.42 29.00
C VAL A 172 1.12 5.99 29.49
N SER A 173 0.25 5.80 30.49
CA SER A 173 -0.02 4.49 31.06
C SER A 173 -0.70 3.56 30.04
N ILE A 174 -0.35 2.27 30.11
CA ILE A 174 -0.88 1.25 29.21
C ILE A 174 -1.61 0.20 30.04
N ASN A 175 -2.91 0.01 29.78
CA ASN A 175 -3.72 -1.06 30.37
C ASN A 175 -3.38 -2.40 29.70
N SER A 176 -2.95 -3.38 30.48
CA SER A 176 -2.50 -4.67 29.96
C SER A 176 -3.63 -5.54 29.41
N ARG A 177 -4.85 -5.45 29.97
CA ARG A 177 -5.99 -6.30 29.60
C ARG A 177 -6.68 -5.80 28.34
N SER A 178 -6.90 -4.49 28.22
CA SER A 178 -7.57 -3.89 27.05
C SER A 178 -7.09 -2.45 26.88
N GLN A 179 -6.18 -2.24 25.94
CA GLN A 179 -5.67 -0.93 25.56
C GLN A 179 -6.34 -0.43 24.28
N LEU A 180 -6.65 0.87 24.22
CA LEU A 180 -7.05 1.55 23.01
C LEU A 180 -5.88 2.33 22.40
N LEU A 181 -5.70 2.21 21.09
CA LEU A 181 -4.73 2.97 20.30
C LEU A 181 -5.47 3.76 19.21
N ASP A 182 -5.25 5.07 19.10
CA ASP A 182 -5.80 5.85 17.98
C ASP A 182 -5.10 5.44 16.68
N LYS A 183 -5.87 5.08 15.64
CA LYS A 183 -5.37 4.80 14.29
C LYS A 183 -5.41 6.09 13.47
N ARG A 184 -4.28 6.79 13.42
CA ARG A 184 -4.12 8.05 12.65
C ARG A 184 -3.47 7.81 11.29
N GLY A 185 -2.72 6.72 11.14
CA GLY A 185 -2.05 6.34 9.90
C GLY A 185 -2.79 5.26 9.13
N GLN A 186 -2.66 5.28 7.82
CA GLN A 186 -3.15 4.23 6.91
C GLN A 186 -2.05 3.18 6.67
N GLU A 187 -0.79 3.61 6.58
CA GLU A 187 0.37 2.75 6.31
C GLU A 187 1.05 2.25 7.60
N ILE A 188 0.33 1.50 8.45
CA ILE A 188 0.88 1.03 9.73
C ILE A 188 1.67 -0.28 9.57
N THR A 189 1.16 -1.21 8.75
CA THR A 189 1.83 -2.49 8.49
C THR A 189 2.76 -2.39 7.28
N CYS A 190 3.72 -3.31 7.19
CA CYS A 190 4.67 -3.36 6.07
C CYS A 190 4.04 -3.67 4.72
N SER A 191 2.90 -4.35 4.73
CA SER A 191 2.08 -4.62 3.55
C SER A 191 1.01 -3.55 3.34
N CYS A 192 0.94 -2.54 4.23
CA CYS A 192 -0.14 -1.55 4.31
C CYS A 192 -1.55 -2.16 4.27
N SER A 193 -1.66 -3.41 4.70
CA SER A 193 -2.92 -4.06 4.97
C SER A 193 -3.39 -3.67 6.37
N ASN A 194 -4.71 -3.68 6.59
CA ASN A 194 -5.27 -3.51 7.92
C ASN A 194 -4.75 -4.57 8.90
N LEU A 195 -4.71 -4.19 10.18
CA LEU A 195 -4.43 -5.12 11.28
C LEU A 195 -5.60 -6.09 11.39
N LYS A 196 -5.32 -7.38 11.29
CA LYS A 196 -6.36 -8.42 11.35
C LYS A 196 -6.64 -8.76 12.81
N ALA A 197 -7.92 -8.87 13.16
CA ALA A 197 -8.35 -9.36 14.46
C ALA A 197 -7.75 -10.74 14.76
N ASN A 198 -7.61 -11.05 16.05
CA ASN A 198 -7.08 -12.28 16.60
C ASN A 198 -5.59 -12.59 16.25
N ARG A 199 -4.91 -11.73 15.48
CA ARG A 199 -3.48 -11.86 15.21
C ARG A 199 -2.64 -11.11 16.24
N VAL A 200 -1.39 -11.56 16.39
CA VAL A 200 -0.41 -10.96 17.32
C VAL A 200 0.60 -10.13 16.54
N TYR A 201 0.81 -8.91 17.00
CA TYR A 201 1.70 -7.94 16.36
C TYR A 201 2.74 -7.41 17.36
N LEU A 202 3.94 -7.12 16.84
CA LEU A 202 4.88 -6.20 17.46
C LEU A 202 4.56 -4.79 16.95
N ILE A 203 4.09 -3.92 17.84
CA ILE A 203 3.61 -2.58 17.52
C ILE A 203 4.60 -1.56 18.09
N LEU A 204 5.07 -0.67 17.22
CA LEU A 204 5.97 0.43 17.48
C LEU A 204 5.17 1.71 17.28
N GLY A 205 4.83 2.40 18.36
CA GLY A 205 3.87 3.52 18.33
C GLY A 205 4.36 4.79 19.01
N LYS A 206 3.45 5.75 19.11
CA LYS A 206 3.69 7.11 19.62
C LYS A 206 2.67 7.50 20.67
N GLU A 207 3.06 8.42 21.54
CA GLU A 207 2.18 8.92 22.60
C GLU A 207 1.99 10.43 22.50
N ASP A 208 0.79 10.88 22.81
CA ASP A 208 0.48 12.27 23.08
C ASP A 208 0.38 12.45 24.58
N LYS A 209 1.42 13.05 25.18
CA LYS A 209 1.52 13.25 26.62
C LYS A 209 0.46 14.22 27.16
N ARG A 210 0.08 15.22 26.36
CA ARG A 210 -0.90 16.23 26.77
C ARG A 210 -2.30 15.62 26.82
N ARG A 211 -2.64 14.83 25.79
CA ARG A 211 -3.95 14.16 25.72
C ARG A 211 -3.99 12.82 26.46
N ARG A 212 -2.85 12.32 26.93
CA ARG A 212 -2.66 10.99 27.52
C ARG A 212 -3.17 9.85 26.61
N VAL A 213 -2.88 9.94 25.32
CA VAL A 213 -3.34 8.98 24.31
C VAL A 213 -2.16 8.29 23.61
N LEU A 214 -2.32 6.99 23.35
CA LEU A 214 -1.41 6.22 22.50
C LEU A 214 -1.97 6.18 21.07
N TYR A 215 -1.12 6.36 20.06
CA TYR A 215 -1.56 6.40 18.68
C TYR A 215 -0.56 5.74 17.70
N LEU A 216 -1.08 5.36 16.54
CA LEU A 216 -0.36 4.82 15.41
C LEU A 216 -0.57 5.72 14.19
N ASP A 217 0.50 6.33 13.72
CA ASP A 217 0.55 7.19 12.53
C ASP A 217 1.29 6.50 11.35
N ASN A 218 1.48 7.23 10.25
CA ASN A 218 2.22 6.73 9.08
C ASN A 218 3.71 6.43 9.36
N PHE A 219 4.25 6.82 10.52
CA PHE A 219 5.61 6.49 10.96
C PHE A 219 5.67 5.30 11.92
N SER A 220 4.54 4.95 12.52
CA SER A 220 4.36 3.81 13.43
C SER A 220 4.38 2.50 12.67
N THR A 221 4.92 1.43 13.24
CA THR A 221 5.10 0.16 12.51
C THR A 221 4.48 -1.00 13.27
N ALA A 222 3.64 -1.79 12.61
CA ALA A 222 3.13 -3.04 13.15
C ALA A 222 3.61 -4.24 12.32
N LEU A 223 4.27 -5.18 12.99
CA LEU A 223 4.86 -6.38 12.39
C LEU A 223 4.13 -7.60 12.90
N GLU A 224 3.65 -8.44 12.00
CA GLU A 224 3.03 -9.70 12.38
C GLU A 224 4.05 -10.60 13.10
N TRP A 225 3.71 -11.06 14.31
CA TRP A 225 4.63 -11.76 15.19
C TRP A 225 5.11 -13.10 14.61
N SER A 226 4.20 -13.82 13.92
CA SER A 226 4.44 -15.13 13.30
C SER A 226 5.47 -15.07 12.17
N LYS A 227 5.51 -13.97 11.41
CA LYS A 227 6.43 -13.83 10.27
C LYS A 227 7.83 -13.46 10.75
N ASN A 228 8.00 -12.23 11.23
CA ASN A 228 9.33 -11.67 11.50
C ASN A 228 9.45 -11.01 12.89
N GLY A 229 8.39 -10.91 13.70
CA GLY A 229 8.44 -10.18 14.98
C GLY A 229 9.50 -10.69 15.96
N ARG A 230 9.70 -12.02 16.03
CA ARG A 230 10.69 -12.64 16.93
C ARG A 230 12.14 -12.23 16.63
N SER A 231 12.51 -12.13 15.35
CA SER A 231 13.90 -11.82 14.95
C SER A 231 14.28 -10.38 15.28
N TYR A 232 13.34 -9.44 15.19
CA TYR A 232 13.58 -8.04 15.55
C TYR A 232 13.77 -7.83 17.05
N VAL A 233 12.96 -8.47 17.90
CA VAL A 233 13.14 -8.35 19.35
C VAL A 233 14.46 -8.96 19.81
N ARG A 234 14.86 -10.12 19.25
CA ARG A 234 16.15 -10.75 19.57
C ARG A 234 17.34 -9.88 19.17
N ALA A 235 17.26 -9.23 18.01
CA ALA A 235 18.32 -8.34 17.54
C ALA A 235 18.45 -7.05 18.38
N TYR A 236 17.38 -6.59 19.02
CA TYR A 236 17.46 -5.52 20.04
C TYR A 236 18.17 -6.01 21.30
N LYS A 237 17.80 -7.19 21.82
CA LYS A 237 18.46 -7.76 23.01
C LYS A 237 19.96 -8.00 22.85
N LYS A 238 20.42 -8.27 21.62
CA LYS A 238 21.84 -8.59 21.31
C LYS A 238 22.70 -7.37 20.95
N LYS A 239 22.16 -6.15 20.88
CA LYS A 239 22.95 -4.93 20.59
C LYS A 239 22.59 -3.82 21.55
N ALA A 240 23.59 -3.37 22.30
CA ALA A 240 23.57 -2.13 23.03
C ALA A 240 23.18 -0.96 22.11
N SER A 241 22.31 -0.13 22.67
CA SER A 241 22.02 1.25 22.35
C SER A 241 21.41 1.53 20.98
N CYS A 242 20.11 1.83 21.02
CA CYS A 242 19.59 2.87 20.15
C CYS A 242 20.57 4.05 20.19
N PRO A 243 21.13 4.49 19.05
CA PRO A 243 22.21 5.47 19.06
C PRO A 243 21.83 6.67 19.91
N GLU A 244 22.69 7.05 20.85
CA GLU A 244 22.46 8.21 21.71
C GLU A 244 22.21 9.44 20.85
N ARG A 245 21.20 10.23 21.23
CA ARG A 245 21.00 11.54 20.61
C ARG A 245 22.18 12.41 21.05
N ARG A 246 23.06 12.78 20.13
CA ARG A 246 23.95 13.94 20.33
C ARG A 246 23.06 15.15 20.55
N SER A 247 22.99 15.63 21.79
CA SER A 247 22.49 16.96 22.12
C SER A 247 23.39 17.98 21.42
N ARG A 248 22.79 18.79 20.55
CA ARG A 248 23.34 20.10 20.18
C ARG A 248 22.66 21.11 21.07
#